data_AF-A0A7S1HKL6-F1
#
_entry.id   AF-A0A7S1HKL6-F1
#
_cell.length_a   1.000
_cell.length_b   1.000
_cell.length_c   1.000
_cell.angle_alpha   90.00
_cell.angle_beta   90.00
_cell.angle_gamma   90.00
#
_symmetry.space_group_name_H-M   'P 1'
#
loop_
_entity.id
_entity.type
_entity.pdbx_description
1 polymer ?
#
loop_
_entity_poly.entity_id
_entity_poly.type
_entity_poly.pdbx_seq_one_letter_code
_entity_poly.pdbx_strand_id
1 'polypeptide(L)'
;RPASRKATRAIEDLRAIPWGFSWGQARVALPGWCGFGSGVEAFLGEEPAQRTKNLALLKRMFKGWPFFRALLSNLDMVLAKADLALAERYVELVEDKKLGKRIFAAIKAEFERTEQALNLITGDDKRLAANLSLA
;
A
#
# COMPACT_ATOMS: atom_id res chain seq x y z
N ARG A 1 -8.74 -25.80 -3.73
CA ARG A 1 -10.03 -25.09 -3.99
C ARG A 1 -9.85 -24.24 -5.26
N PRO A 2 -10.84 -24.14 -6.17
CA PRO A 2 -10.70 -23.37 -7.41
C PRO A 2 -10.45 -21.88 -7.13
N ALA A 3 -9.63 -21.25 -7.97
CA ALA A 3 -9.17 -19.88 -7.77
C ALA A 3 -10.25 -18.82 -8.05
N SER A 4 -11.17 -19.12 -8.97
CA SER A 4 -12.29 -18.24 -9.33
C SER A 4 -13.64 -18.85 -8.95
N ARG A 5 -14.66 -18.02 -8.79
CA ARG A 5 -16.07 -18.42 -8.61
C ARG A 5 -16.75 -18.81 -9.92
N LYS A 6 -16.31 -18.22 -11.04
CA LYS A 6 -16.79 -18.49 -12.40
C LYS A 6 -15.61 -18.71 -13.35
N ALA A 7 -15.82 -19.39 -14.48
CA ALA A 7 -14.78 -19.59 -15.50
C ALA A 7 -14.54 -18.32 -16.36
N THR A 8 -14.49 -17.15 -15.73
CA THR A 8 -14.26 -15.84 -16.33
C THR A 8 -12.86 -15.34 -15.96
N ARG A 9 -12.32 -14.40 -16.75
CA ARG A 9 -11.07 -13.69 -16.43
C ARG A 9 -11.30 -12.37 -15.67
N ALA A 10 -12.51 -12.17 -15.14
CA ALA A 10 -12.89 -10.98 -14.41
C ALA A 10 -12.27 -10.99 -13.00
N ILE A 11 -11.76 -9.85 -12.53
CA ILE A 11 -11.14 -9.72 -11.20
C ILE A 11 -12.17 -9.93 -10.09
N GLU A 12 -13.41 -9.54 -10.34
CA GLU A 12 -14.56 -9.63 -9.45
C GLU A 12 -14.94 -11.08 -9.09
N ASP A 13 -14.63 -12.02 -9.98
CA ASP A 13 -14.87 -13.45 -9.78
C ASP A 13 -13.70 -14.15 -9.07
N LEU A 14 -12.54 -13.48 -8.96
CA LEU A 14 -11.34 -14.01 -8.29
C LEU A 14 -11.52 -14.02 -6.77
N ARG A 15 -11.16 -15.13 -6.13
CA ARG A 15 -11.28 -15.24 -4.67
C ARG A 15 -10.15 -14.47 -3.98
N ALA A 16 -10.45 -13.97 -2.78
CA ALA A 16 -9.51 -13.19 -1.97
C ALA A 16 -8.17 -13.89 -1.70
N ILE A 17 -8.18 -15.20 -1.42
CA ILE A 17 -6.94 -15.97 -1.15
C ILE A 17 -6.03 -16.02 -2.39
N PRO A 18 -6.48 -16.52 -3.56
CA PRO A 18 -5.69 -16.46 -4.80
C PRO A 18 -5.21 -15.06 -5.17
N TRP A 19 -6.04 -14.03 -4.95
CA TRP A 19 -5.67 -12.64 -5.21
C TRP A 19 -4.51 -12.19 -4.33
N GLY A 20 -4.65 -12.31 -3.01
CA GLY A 20 -3.59 -11.94 -2.07
C GLY A 20 -2.32 -12.77 -2.27
N PHE A 21 -2.47 -14.06 -2.54
CA PHE A 21 -1.33 -14.97 -2.74
C PHE A 21 -0.51 -14.57 -3.97
N SER A 22 -1.16 -14.23 -5.09
CA SER A 22 -0.47 -13.83 -6.33
C SER A 22 0.41 -12.59 -6.12
N TRP A 23 -0.11 -11.57 -5.44
CA TRP A 23 0.66 -10.36 -5.11
C TRP A 23 1.72 -10.58 -4.03
N GLY A 24 1.50 -11.55 -3.13
CA GLY A 24 2.51 -11.98 -2.17
C GLY A 24 3.71 -12.66 -2.83
N GLN A 25 3.46 -13.51 -3.83
CA GLN A 25 4.53 -14.17 -4.61
C GLN A 25 5.37 -13.17 -5.40
N ALA A 26 4.74 -12.16 -6.01
CA ALA A 26 5.44 -11.07 -6.70
C ALA A 26 6.05 -10.02 -5.75
N ARG A 27 6.00 -10.25 -4.42
CA ARG A 27 6.54 -9.35 -3.38
C ARG A 27 6.01 -7.92 -3.44
N VAL A 28 4.81 -7.72 -3.97
CA VAL A 28 4.13 -6.41 -3.97
C VAL A 28 3.21 -6.27 -2.77
N ALA A 29 2.52 -7.35 -2.38
CA ALA A 29 1.48 -7.34 -1.34
C ALA A 29 0.40 -6.25 -1.55
N LEU A 30 0.10 -5.92 -2.83
CA LEU A 30 -0.75 -4.83 -3.28
C LEU A 30 -2.06 -4.63 -2.47
N PRO A 31 -2.84 -5.68 -2.14
CA PRO A 31 -4.12 -5.50 -1.46
C PRO A 31 -3.99 -4.96 -0.02
N GLY A 32 -2.80 -5.02 0.58
CA GLY A 32 -2.59 -4.58 1.96
C GLY A 32 -2.26 -3.11 2.12
N TRP A 33 -2.06 -2.35 1.03
CA TRP A 33 -1.64 -0.95 1.10
C TRP A 33 -2.16 -0.05 -0.03
N CYS A 34 -2.51 -0.61 -1.20
CA CYS A 34 -2.91 0.17 -2.36
C CYS A 34 -4.12 1.06 -2.07
N GLY A 35 -4.00 2.35 -2.39
CA GLY A 35 -5.04 3.36 -2.21
C GLY A 35 -4.93 4.16 -0.91
N PHE A 36 -4.11 3.73 0.05
CA PHE A 36 -3.90 4.49 1.29
C PHE A 36 -3.22 5.83 1.01
N GLY A 37 -2.14 5.84 0.23
CA GLY A 37 -1.41 7.06 -0.14
C GLY A 37 -2.33 8.08 -0.84
N SER A 38 -3.00 7.64 -1.91
CA SER A 38 -3.97 8.48 -2.62
C SER A 38 -5.10 8.98 -1.72
N GLY A 39 -5.62 8.12 -0.82
CA GLY A 39 -6.67 8.50 0.13
C GLY A 39 -6.22 9.57 1.13
N VAL A 40 -4.99 9.46 1.64
CA VAL A 40 -4.41 10.47 2.54
C VAL A 40 -4.16 11.77 1.79
N GLU A 41 -3.60 11.74 0.58
CA GLU A 41 -3.39 12.95 -0.21
C GLU A 41 -4.69 13.69 -0.52
N ALA A 42 -5.72 12.95 -0.95
CA ALA A 42 -7.05 13.50 -1.18
C ALA A 42 -7.66 14.10 0.10
N PHE A 43 -7.48 13.44 1.25
CA PHE A 43 -7.94 13.95 2.53
C PHE A 43 -7.19 15.22 2.96
N LEU A 44 -5.88 15.28 2.73
CA LEU A 44 -5.08 16.47 3.05
C LEU A 44 -5.51 17.67 2.21
N GLY A 45 -5.80 17.47 0.93
CA GLY A 45 -6.14 18.54 -0.01
C GLY A 45 -4.93 19.42 -0.38
N GLU A 46 -5.20 20.40 -1.25
CA GLU A 46 -4.18 21.29 -1.84
C GLU A 46 -4.02 22.62 -1.09
N GLU A 47 -5.07 23.10 -0.41
CA GLU A 47 -5.04 24.38 0.29
C GLU A 47 -4.15 24.28 1.56
N PRO A 48 -3.12 25.14 1.72
CA PRO A 48 -2.12 25.00 2.79
C PRO A 48 -2.69 24.98 4.22
N ALA A 49 -3.67 25.82 4.54
CA ALA A 49 -4.25 25.87 5.89
C ALA A 49 -5.07 24.61 6.19
N GLN A 50 -5.88 24.15 5.24
CA GLN A 50 -6.67 22.93 5.32
C GLN A 50 -5.78 21.69 5.41
N ARG A 51 -4.72 21.64 4.60
CA ARG A 51 -3.70 20.57 4.63
C ARG A 51 -3.07 20.46 6.01
N THR A 52 -2.66 21.58 6.60
CA THR A 52 -2.06 21.62 7.95
C THR A 52 -3.04 21.12 9.01
N LYS A 53 -4.30 21.58 8.94
CA LYS A 53 -5.37 21.17 9.85
C LYS A 53 -5.67 19.66 9.75
N ASN A 54 -5.76 19.14 8.53
CA ASN A 54 -6.03 17.72 8.27
C ASN A 54 -4.88 16.82 8.70
N LEU A 55 -3.63 17.22 8.42
CA LEU A 55 -2.46 16.50 8.91
C LEU A 55 -2.42 16.47 10.44
N ALA A 56 -2.73 17.59 11.11
CA ALA A 56 -2.80 17.64 12.56
C ALA A 56 -3.87 16.68 13.13
N LEU A 57 -5.00 16.52 12.44
CA LEU A 57 -6.03 15.55 12.81
C LEU A 57 -5.50 14.11 12.70
N LEU A 58 -4.87 13.74 11.58
CA LEU A 58 -4.30 12.39 11.40
C LEU A 58 -3.26 12.07 12.46
N LYS A 59 -2.38 13.03 12.79
CA LYS A 59 -1.39 12.88 13.89
C LYS A 59 -2.07 12.70 15.25
N ARG A 60 -3.14 13.43 15.54
CA ARG A 60 -3.93 13.24 16.77
C ARG A 60 -4.59 11.87 16.81
N MET A 61 -5.14 11.40 15.69
CA MET A 61 -5.72 10.04 15.60
C MET A 61 -4.65 8.98 15.86
N PHE A 62 -3.46 9.11 15.30
CA PHE A 62 -2.37 8.16 15.56
C PHE A 62 -1.96 8.11 17.04
N LYS A 63 -1.91 9.27 17.70
CA LYS A 63 -1.58 9.37 19.13
C LYS A 63 -2.70 8.90 20.05
N GLY A 64 -3.96 9.22 19.74
CA GLY A 64 -5.09 9.03 20.66
C GLY A 64 -6.01 7.87 20.36
N TRP A 65 -5.96 7.29 19.15
CA TRP A 65 -6.92 6.29 18.70
C TRP A 65 -6.23 4.93 18.43
N PRO A 66 -6.40 3.92 19.33
CA PRO A 66 -5.75 2.63 19.19
C PRO A 66 -6.03 1.90 17.87
N PHE A 67 -7.26 2.01 17.34
CA PHE A 67 -7.62 1.42 16.05
C PHE A 67 -6.78 2.00 14.91
N PHE A 68 -6.70 3.33 14.84
CA PHE A 68 -5.94 4.00 13.77
C PHE A 68 -4.44 3.71 13.89
N ARG A 69 -3.91 3.65 15.12
CA ARG A 69 -2.52 3.21 15.35
C ARG A 69 -2.27 1.78 14.87
N ALA A 70 -3.16 0.85 15.21
CA ALA A 70 -3.05 -0.55 14.79
C ALA A 70 -3.14 -0.70 13.27
N LEU A 71 -4.03 0.08 12.63
CA LEU A 71 -4.13 0.15 11.17
C LEU A 71 -2.80 0.57 10.53
N LEU A 72 -2.20 1.67 10.99
CA LEU A 72 -0.92 2.17 10.45
C LEU A 72 0.24 1.22 10.76
N SER A 73 0.26 0.58 11.94
CA SER A 73 1.26 -0.42 12.28
C SER A 73 1.17 -1.66 11.38
N ASN A 74 -0.03 -2.09 11.04
CA ASN A 74 -0.22 -3.22 10.12
C ASN A 74 0.18 -2.84 8.69
N LEU A 75 -0.16 -1.63 8.26
CA LEU A 75 0.26 -1.08 6.97
C LEU A 75 1.80 -1.07 6.85
N ASP A 76 2.48 -0.55 7.87
CA ASP A 76 3.95 -0.49 7.92
C ASP A 76 4.60 -1.88 7.82
N MET A 77 4.04 -2.88 8.53
CA MET A 77 4.49 -4.28 8.41
C MET A 77 4.29 -4.85 7.00
N VAL A 78 3.18 -4.51 6.33
CA VAL A 78 2.94 -4.98 4.95
C VAL A 78 3.94 -4.33 3.99
N LEU A 79 4.17 -3.02 4.12
CA LEU A 79 5.14 -2.29 3.30
C LEU A 79 6.56 -2.84 3.49
N ALA A 80 6.97 -3.17 4.72
CA ALA A 80 8.27 -3.76 5.01
C ALA A 80 8.51 -5.13 4.33
N LYS A 81 7.44 -5.86 3.97
CA LYS A 81 7.53 -7.14 3.25
C LYS A 81 7.54 -6.96 1.73
N ALA A 82 7.20 -5.78 1.23
CA ALA A 82 7.20 -5.50 -0.18
C ALA A 82 8.63 -5.25 -0.70
N ASP A 83 8.91 -5.71 -1.90
CA ASP A 83 10.18 -5.52 -2.60
C ASP A 83 9.87 -5.14 -4.05
N LEU A 84 9.88 -3.84 -4.34
CA LEU A 84 9.57 -3.33 -5.67
C LEU A 84 10.66 -3.66 -6.69
N ALA A 85 11.91 -3.86 -6.27
CA ALA A 85 12.99 -4.23 -7.18
C ALA A 85 12.79 -5.67 -7.68
N LEU A 86 12.38 -6.58 -6.80
CA LEU A 86 12.00 -7.93 -7.20
C LEU A 86 10.71 -7.93 -8.01
N ALA A 87 9.71 -7.12 -7.64
CA ALA A 87 8.48 -6.98 -8.42
C ALA A 87 8.75 -6.50 -9.85
N GLU A 88 9.72 -5.61 -10.07
CA GLU A 88 10.13 -5.15 -11.40
C GLU A 88 10.63 -6.31 -12.28
N ARG A 89 11.35 -7.28 -11.70
CA ARG A 89 11.77 -8.50 -12.43
C ARG A 89 10.59 -9.36 -12.86
N TYR A 90 9.54 -9.44 -12.05
CA TYR A 90 8.31 -10.13 -12.45
C TYR A 90 7.58 -9.43 -13.59
N VAL A 91 7.68 -8.10 -13.70
CA VAL A 91 7.12 -7.33 -14.82
C VAL A 91 7.78 -7.73 -16.15
N GLU A 92 9.05 -8.12 -16.12
CA GLU A 92 9.76 -8.63 -17.31
C GLU A 92 9.12 -9.91 -17.88
N LEU A 93 8.31 -10.65 -17.11
CA LEU A 93 7.61 -11.86 -17.56
C LEU A 93 6.28 -11.57 -18.28
N VAL A 94 5.77 -10.34 -18.21
CA VAL A 94 4.51 -9.95 -18.87
C VAL A 94 4.71 -9.92 -20.39
N GLU A 95 3.84 -10.55 -21.16
CA GLU A 95 3.94 -10.58 -22.64
C GLU A 95 3.86 -9.17 -23.24
N ASP A 96 2.84 -8.40 -22.86
CA ASP A 96 2.70 -6.99 -23.22
C ASP A 96 3.59 -6.11 -22.33
N LYS A 97 4.79 -5.82 -22.81
CA LYS A 97 5.79 -4.99 -22.11
C LYS A 97 5.30 -3.57 -21.85
N LYS A 98 4.51 -2.99 -22.75
CA LYS A 98 4.02 -1.60 -22.61
C LYS A 98 2.98 -1.53 -21.51
N LEU A 99 2.06 -2.50 -21.48
CA LEU A 99 1.07 -2.63 -20.43
C LEU A 99 1.72 -2.90 -19.07
N GLY A 100 2.65 -3.86 -19.00
CA GLY A 100 3.37 -4.21 -17.78
C GLY A 100 4.07 -3.00 -17.16
N LYS A 101 4.85 -2.26 -17.96
CA LYS A 101 5.52 -1.02 -17.51
C LYS A 101 4.52 0.04 -17.01
N ARG A 102 3.42 0.26 -17.73
CA ARG A 102 2.40 1.25 -17.35
C ARG A 102 1.75 0.92 -16.00
N ILE A 103 1.34 -0.34 -15.80
CA ILE A 103 0.71 -0.77 -14.55
C ILE A 103 1.73 -0.72 -13.41
N PHE A 104 2.95 -1.20 -13.63
CA PHE A 104 3.98 -1.18 -12.61
C PHE A 104 4.35 0.25 -12.17
N ALA A 105 4.44 1.19 -13.11
CA ALA A 105 4.65 2.60 -12.78
C ALA A 105 3.54 3.17 -11.88
N ALA A 106 2.27 2.81 -12.14
CA ALA A 106 1.16 3.22 -11.29
C ALA A 106 1.24 2.61 -9.88
N ILE A 107 1.61 1.32 -9.78
CA ILE A 107 1.82 0.64 -8.50
C ILE A 107 2.96 1.30 -7.73
N LYS A 108 4.10 1.52 -8.37
CA LYS A 108 5.28 2.15 -7.74
C LYS A 108 4.95 3.55 -7.23
N ALA A 109 4.27 4.38 -8.03
CA ALA A 109 3.86 5.70 -7.61
C ALA A 109 2.90 5.67 -6.40
N GLU A 110 1.97 4.71 -6.36
CA GLU A 110 1.09 4.56 -5.20
C GLU A 110 1.82 4.05 -3.96
N PHE A 111 2.83 3.19 -4.13
CA PHE A 111 3.66 2.72 -3.03
C PHE A 111 4.42 3.90 -2.40
N GLU A 112 5.09 4.71 -3.22
CA GLU A 112 5.82 5.90 -2.78
C GLU A 112 4.90 6.90 -2.06
N ARG A 113 3.68 7.15 -2.59
CA ARG A 113 2.68 7.98 -1.90
C ARG A 113 2.27 7.41 -0.55
N THR A 114 2.06 6.10 -0.48
CA THR A 114 1.69 5.41 0.75
C THR A 114 2.80 5.53 1.79
N GLU A 115 4.05 5.36 1.37
CA GLU A 115 5.23 5.51 2.22
C GLU A 115 5.36 6.93 2.79
N GLN A 116 5.20 7.95 1.93
CA GLN A 116 5.23 9.35 2.34
C GLN A 116 4.08 9.69 3.29
N ALA A 117 2.87 9.22 2.99
CA ALA A 117 1.70 9.43 3.83
C ALA A 117 1.89 8.83 5.23
N LEU A 118 2.42 7.60 5.31
CA LEU A 118 2.70 6.95 6.58
C LEU A 118 3.72 7.74 7.39
N ASN A 119 4.85 8.11 6.78
CA ASN A 119 5.92 8.87 7.45
C ASN A 119 5.43 10.25 7.91
N LEU A 120 4.61 10.94 7.11
CA LEU A 120 4.00 12.22 7.48
C LEU A 120 3.12 12.12 8.73
N ILE A 121 2.39 11.01 8.89
CA ILE A 121 1.45 10.81 10.00
C ILE A 121 2.16 10.30 11.25
N THR A 122 3.06 9.32 11.13
CA THR A 122 3.76 8.71 12.26
C THR A 122 4.89 9.60 12.78
N GLY A 123 5.55 10.34 11.88
CA GLY A 123 6.75 11.11 12.19
C GLY A 123 8.04 10.27 12.18
N ASP A 124 7.94 8.99 11.80
CA ASP A 124 9.07 8.08 11.71
C ASP A 124 9.58 8.01 10.26
N ASP A 125 10.88 8.14 10.07
CA ASP A 125 11.57 8.01 8.79
C ASP A 125 12.04 6.56 8.53
N LYS A 126 12.04 5.71 9.56
CA LYS A 126 12.40 4.30 9.49
C LYS A 126 11.18 3.40 9.63
N ARG A 127 11.07 2.42 8.73
CA ARG A 127 10.09 1.33 8.80
C ARG A 127 10.25 0.56 10.12
N LEU A 128 9.13 0.11 10.68
CA LEU A 128 9.05 -0.69 11.90
C LEU A 128 9.58 -0.01 13.17
N ALA A 129 9.74 1.33 13.18
CA ALA A 129 10.22 2.08 14.35
C ALA A 129 9.38 1.84 15.61
N ALA A 130 8.06 1.62 15.45
CA ALA A 130 7.15 1.30 16.55
C ALA A 130 7.16 -0.19 16.97
N ASN A 131 7.78 -1.09 16.19
CA ASN A 131 7.83 -2.53 16.43
C ASN A 131 9.24 -3.09 16.16
N LEU A 132 10.22 -2.64 16.96
CA LEU A 132 11.63 -3.02 16.84
C LEU A 132 11.90 -4.53 16.88
N SER A 133 11.03 -5.33 17.49
CA SER A 133 11.17 -6.79 17.50
C SER A 133 10.90 -7.45 16.14
N LEU A 134 10.33 -6.72 15.19
CA LEU A 134 10.05 -7.17 13.82
C LEU A 134 10.96 -6.51 12.78
N ALA A 135 11.78 -5.53 13.20
CA ALA A 135 12.67 -4.75 12.35
C ALA A 135 13.99 -5.48 12.04
#